data_AF-A0A8T4MX92-F1
#
_entry.id   AF-A0A8T4MX92-F1
#
_cell.length_a   1.000
_cell.length_b   1.000
_cell.length_c   1.000
_cell.angle_alpha   90.00
_cell.angle_beta   90.00
_cell.angle_gamma   90.00
#
_symmetry.space_group_name_H-M   'P 1'
#
loop_
_entity.id
_entity.type
_entity.pdbx_description
1 polymer ?
#
loop_
_entity_poly.entity_id
_entity_poly.type
_entity_poly.pdbx_seq_one_letter_code
_entity_poly.pdbx_strand_id
1 'polypeptide(L)'
;EFNLKPGDKIRNNSLIPSFILKDKDFSLACLRGLVDTDGSISRRGRNGSQFTITFTNYNINILLQVKEISDNNNLFTFFSEKDKCLGTNSFEKIKNYFSKVGSSNLRHIVRFYERLSNNNTIYQKDVVPYYQKPFYRDLVLPFRTAS
;
A
#
# COMPACT_ATOMS: atom_id res chain seq x y z
N GLU A 1 -24.29 4.71 -9.57
CA GLU A 1 -23.65 5.94 -9.08
C GLU A 1 -22.89 5.63 -7.78
N PHE A 2 -21.68 6.17 -7.58
CA PHE A 2 -20.82 5.81 -6.44
C PHE A 2 -21.09 6.63 -5.15
N ASN A 3 -21.99 7.63 -5.21
CA ASN A 3 -22.42 8.46 -4.07
C ASN A 3 -21.28 9.05 -3.21
N LEU A 4 -20.13 9.35 -3.83
CA LEU A 4 -19.03 10.02 -3.17
C LEU A 4 -19.35 11.52 -3.05
N LYS A 5 -19.87 11.94 -1.89
CA LYS A 5 -20.17 13.35 -1.64
C LYS A 5 -18.85 14.15 -1.52
N PRO A 6 -18.70 15.26 -2.27
CA PRO A 6 -17.59 16.19 -2.04
C PRO A 6 -17.72 16.83 -0.65
N GLY A 7 -16.60 17.07 0.04
CA GLY A 7 -16.56 17.63 1.40
C GLY A 7 -15.72 16.82 2.38
N ASP A 8 -15.91 17.07 3.68
CA ASP A 8 -15.18 16.39 4.76
C ASP A 8 -15.48 14.88 4.78
N LYS A 9 -14.45 14.08 4.48
CA LYS A 9 -14.50 12.61 4.36
C LYS A 9 -14.98 11.92 5.65
N ILE A 10 -14.80 12.56 6.80
CA ILE A 10 -15.25 12.04 8.11
C ILE A 10 -16.73 12.34 8.28
N ARG A 11 -17.16 13.58 8.01
CA ARG A 11 -18.58 13.97 8.04
C ARG A 11 -19.43 13.19 7.04
N ASN A 12 -18.87 12.85 5.90
CA ASN A 12 -19.56 12.10 4.85
C ASN A 12 -19.57 10.58 5.08
N ASN A 13 -18.92 10.10 6.16
CA ASN A 13 -18.79 8.68 6.52
C ASN A 13 -18.49 7.79 5.30
N SER A 14 -17.56 8.23 4.46
CA SER A 14 -17.26 7.52 3.22
C SER A 14 -16.78 6.10 3.54
N LEU A 15 -17.38 5.10 2.89
CA LEU A 15 -17.05 3.69 3.04
C LEU A 15 -16.62 3.12 1.69
N ILE A 16 -15.85 2.02 1.73
CA ILE A 16 -15.68 1.17 0.56
C ILE A 16 -17.03 0.50 0.27
N PRO A 17 -17.60 0.62 -0.94
CA PRO A 17 -18.85 -0.02 -1.31
C PRO A 17 -18.82 -1.54 -1.11
N SER A 18 -19.92 -2.11 -0.62
CA SER A 18 -19.98 -3.54 -0.26
C SER A 18 -19.73 -4.48 -1.44
N PHE A 19 -20.10 -4.10 -2.67
CA PHE A 19 -19.82 -4.92 -3.85
C PHE A 19 -18.33 -5.00 -4.18
N ILE A 20 -17.53 -3.98 -3.81
CA ILE A 20 -16.07 -4.02 -3.93
C ILE A 20 -15.48 -4.95 -2.88
N LEU A 21 -16.02 -4.95 -1.66
CA LEU A 21 -15.51 -5.81 -0.57
C LEU A 21 -15.83 -7.29 -0.78
N LYS A 22 -16.98 -7.60 -1.39
CA LYS A 22 -17.43 -8.98 -1.65
C LYS A 22 -16.66 -9.65 -2.79
N ASP A 23 -16.09 -8.87 -3.70
CA ASP A 23 -15.30 -9.38 -4.81
C ASP A 23 -13.80 -9.33 -4.47
N LYS A 24 -13.11 -10.46 -4.61
CA LYS A 24 -11.70 -10.58 -4.22
C LYS A 24 -10.79 -9.71 -5.10
N ASP A 25 -11.05 -9.63 -6.39
CA ASP A 25 -10.19 -8.88 -7.30
C ASP A 25 -10.45 -7.37 -7.15
N PHE A 26 -11.69 -6.97 -6.94
CA PHE A 26 -12.04 -5.57 -6.67
C PHE A 26 -11.52 -5.10 -5.32
N SER A 27 -11.62 -5.91 -4.27
CA SER A 27 -11.07 -5.56 -2.95
C SER A 27 -9.55 -5.39 -2.99
N LEU A 28 -8.82 -6.27 -3.68
CA LEU A 28 -7.37 -6.12 -3.86
C LEU A 28 -7.01 -4.92 -4.75
N ALA A 29 -7.78 -4.65 -5.81
CA ALA A 29 -7.58 -3.45 -6.64
C ALA A 29 -7.86 -2.15 -5.86
N CYS A 30 -8.89 -2.15 -5.01
CA CYS A 30 -9.21 -1.04 -4.12
C CYS A 30 -8.11 -0.81 -3.09
N LEU A 31 -7.61 -1.88 -2.45
CA LEU A 31 -6.48 -1.82 -1.53
C LEU A 31 -5.25 -1.22 -2.20
N ARG A 32 -4.93 -1.62 -3.44
CA ARG A 32 -3.85 -1.03 -4.22
C ARG A 32 -4.01 0.48 -4.36
N GLY A 33 -5.19 0.93 -4.79
CA GLY A 33 -5.48 2.36 -4.95
C GLY A 33 -5.29 3.15 -3.65
N LEU A 34 -5.85 2.64 -2.54
CA LEU A 34 -5.74 3.27 -1.22
C LEU A 34 -4.29 3.39 -0.74
N VAL A 35 -3.50 2.32 -0.88
CA VAL A 35 -2.08 2.35 -0.51
C VAL A 35 -1.29 3.24 -1.45
N ASP A 36 -1.56 3.22 -2.74
CA ASP A 36 -0.83 4.02 -3.74
C ASP A 36 -1.04 5.53 -3.55
N THR A 37 -2.21 5.96 -3.07
CA THR A 37 -2.51 7.38 -2.86
C THR A 37 -2.18 7.86 -1.45
N ASP A 38 -2.67 7.15 -0.43
CA ASP A 38 -2.63 7.59 0.97
C ASP A 38 -1.70 6.72 1.83
N GLY A 39 -1.14 5.65 1.26
CA GLY A 39 -0.20 4.77 1.92
C GLY A 39 1.26 5.19 1.77
N SER A 40 2.13 4.39 2.35
CA SER A 40 3.57 4.57 2.29
C SER A 40 4.28 3.22 2.30
N ILE A 41 5.25 3.05 1.40
CA ILE A 41 6.27 2.00 1.49
C ILE A 41 7.59 2.67 1.80
N SER A 42 8.11 2.46 3.00
CA SER A 42 9.22 3.25 3.50
C SER A 42 10.21 2.53 4.40
N ARG A 43 11.45 2.99 4.32
CA ARG A 43 12.48 2.79 5.34
C ARG A 43 12.05 3.47 6.65
N ARG A 44 12.08 2.74 7.76
CA ARG A 44 11.74 3.17 9.14
C ARG A 44 12.83 2.69 10.11
N GLY A 45 12.74 3.12 11.37
CA GLY A 45 13.68 2.74 12.43
C GLY A 45 15.03 3.49 12.38
N ARG A 46 15.81 3.42 13.48
CA ARG A 46 17.17 3.97 13.51
C ARG A 46 18.02 3.33 12.41
N ASN A 47 18.76 4.16 11.68
CA ASN A 47 19.61 3.74 10.58
C ASN A 47 18.90 2.94 9.47
N GLY A 48 17.57 2.96 9.42
CA GLY A 48 16.80 2.23 8.40
C GLY A 48 16.73 0.74 8.58
N SER A 49 16.84 0.29 9.84
CA SER A 49 16.75 -1.13 10.17
C SER A 49 15.42 -1.78 9.81
N GLN A 50 14.39 -0.99 9.48
CA GLN A 50 13.06 -1.48 9.14
C GLN A 50 12.63 -1.01 7.74
N PHE A 51 11.90 -1.89 7.06
CA PHE A 51 11.20 -1.58 5.82
C PHE A 51 9.72 -1.90 6.03
N THR A 52 8.87 -0.92 5.74
CA THR A 52 7.48 -0.92 6.20
C THR A 52 6.56 -0.55 5.04
N ILE A 53 5.42 -1.23 4.96
CA ILE A 53 4.25 -0.74 4.23
C ILE A 53 3.19 -0.33 5.25
N THR A 54 2.62 0.87 5.09
CA THR A 54 1.57 1.41 5.97
C THR A 54 0.48 2.09 5.16
N PHE A 55 -0.75 2.02 5.66
CA PHE A 55 -1.86 2.86 5.25
C PHE A 55 -2.37 3.63 6.46
N THR A 56 -2.60 4.94 6.31
CA THR A 56 -3.07 5.84 7.36
C THR A 56 -4.32 6.55 6.89
N ASN A 57 -5.37 6.58 7.73
CA ASN A 57 -6.61 7.26 7.39
C ASN A 57 -7.36 7.70 8.64
N TYR A 58 -7.86 8.94 8.68
CA TYR A 58 -8.61 9.44 9.83
C TYR A 58 -10.00 8.82 9.98
N ASN A 59 -10.57 8.28 8.89
CA ASN A 59 -11.83 7.55 8.96
C ASN A 59 -11.57 6.12 9.43
N ILE A 60 -11.97 5.82 10.68
CA ILE A 60 -11.78 4.51 11.30
C ILE A 60 -12.51 3.38 10.57
N ASN A 61 -13.67 3.66 9.96
CA ASN A 61 -14.42 2.64 9.24
C ASN A 61 -13.67 2.18 7.99
N ILE A 62 -13.01 3.10 7.27
CA ILE A 62 -12.12 2.76 6.16
C ILE A 62 -10.93 1.93 6.66
N LEU A 63 -10.32 2.29 7.79
CA LEU A 63 -9.22 1.48 8.36
C LEU A 63 -9.68 0.06 8.69
N LEU A 64 -10.87 -0.12 9.25
CA LEU A 64 -11.42 -1.43 9.57
C LEU A 64 -11.74 -2.25 8.31
N GLN A 65 -12.28 -1.63 7.26
CA GLN A 65 -12.49 -2.29 5.97
C GLN A 65 -11.16 -2.70 5.32
N VAL A 66 -10.13 -1.84 5.38
CA VAL A 66 -8.78 -2.20 4.89
C VAL A 66 -8.15 -3.31 5.74
N LYS A 67 -8.41 -3.33 7.04
CA LYS A 67 -7.98 -4.42 7.94
C LYS A 67 -8.63 -5.74 7.54
N GLU A 68 -9.93 -5.75 7.26
CA GLU A 68 -10.66 -6.94 6.79
C GLU A 68 -10.05 -7.49 5.49
N ILE A 69 -9.84 -6.62 4.49
CA ILE A 69 -9.20 -7.02 3.22
C ILE A 69 -7.81 -7.61 3.49
N SER A 70 -7.03 -6.97 4.37
CA SER A 70 -5.69 -7.42 4.74
C SER A 70 -5.69 -8.79 5.42
N ASP A 71 -6.54 -8.99 6.42
CA ASP A 71 -6.61 -10.22 7.21
C ASP A 71 -7.01 -11.40 6.32
N ASN A 72 -8.03 -11.20 5.47
CA ASN A 72 -8.49 -12.20 4.49
C ASN A 72 -7.40 -12.60 3.48
N ASN A 73 -6.41 -11.75 3.26
CA ASN A 73 -5.31 -11.99 2.31
C ASN A 73 -3.95 -12.22 2.98
N ASN A 74 -3.90 -12.20 4.31
CA ASN A 74 -2.72 -12.38 5.14
C ASN A 74 -1.58 -11.37 4.86
N LEU A 75 -1.93 -10.08 4.75
CA LEU A 75 -1.04 -9.00 4.26
C LEU A 75 -0.39 -8.16 5.37
N PHE A 76 -1.18 -7.48 6.20
CA PHE A 76 -0.68 -6.61 7.27
C PHE A 76 -0.61 -7.35 8.60
N THR A 77 0.29 -6.90 9.48
CA THR A 77 0.60 -7.58 10.76
C THR A 77 0.35 -6.70 11.98
N PHE A 78 0.09 -5.40 11.79
CA PHE A 78 -0.26 -4.51 12.87
C PHE A 78 -1.39 -3.57 12.46
N PHE A 79 -2.12 -3.10 13.47
CA PHE A 79 -3.17 -2.09 13.40
C PHE A 79 -3.08 -1.23 14.66
N SER A 80 -3.13 0.09 14.50
CA SER A 80 -3.16 1.06 15.59
C SER A 80 -4.30 2.03 15.36
N GLU A 81 -5.37 1.91 16.15
CA GLU A 81 -6.46 2.88 16.14
C GLU A 81 -6.02 4.25 16.66
N LYS A 82 -5.07 4.29 17.60
CA LYS A 82 -4.51 5.54 18.15
C LYS A 82 -3.78 6.33 17.05
N ASP A 83 -2.91 5.65 16.31
CA ASP A 83 -2.10 6.25 15.25
C ASP A 83 -2.82 6.26 13.90
N LYS A 84 -4.08 5.80 13.87
CA LYS A 84 -4.96 5.77 12.70
C LYS A 84 -4.30 5.08 11.51
N CYS A 85 -3.62 3.96 11.74
CA CYS A 85 -2.86 3.27 10.71
C CYS A 85 -2.85 1.75 10.87
N LEU A 86 -2.52 1.06 9.78
CA LEU A 86 -2.21 -0.36 9.74
C LEU A 86 -1.16 -0.67 8.69
N GLY A 87 -0.52 -1.83 8.81
CA GLY A 87 0.59 -2.17 7.93
C GLY A 87 1.42 -3.37 8.39
N THR A 88 2.61 -3.49 7.84
CA THR A 88 3.58 -4.51 8.26
C THR A 88 5.01 -4.04 8.10
N ASN A 89 5.87 -4.53 9.00
CA ASN A 89 7.33 -4.39 8.94
C ASN A 89 8.01 -5.69 8.48
N SER A 90 7.25 -6.75 8.21
CA SER A 90 7.78 -8.03 7.74
C SER A 90 8.04 -7.96 6.25
N PHE A 91 9.30 -8.11 5.83
CA PHE A 91 9.63 -8.08 4.41
C PHE A 91 8.96 -9.21 3.63
N GLU A 92 8.77 -10.39 4.23
CA GLU A 92 8.00 -11.49 3.64
C GLU A 92 6.55 -11.10 3.35
N LYS A 93 5.91 -10.40 4.30
CA LYS A 93 4.55 -9.90 4.12
C LYS A 93 4.48 -8.79 3.06
N ILE A 94 5.50 -7.95 2.96
CA ILE A 94 5.62 -6.94 1.90
C ILE A 94 5.77 -7.61 0.53
N LYS A 95 6.58 -8.67 0.40
CA LYS A 95 6.64 -9.46 -0.84
C LYS A 95 5.27 -10.05 -1.20
N ASN A 96 4.56 -10.64 -0.22
CA ASN A 96 3.21 -11.15 -0.42
C ASN A 96 2.20 -10.06 -0.85
N TYR A 97 2.35 -8.84 -0.34
CA TYR A 97 1.58 -7.69 -0.82
C TYR A 97 1.87 -7.41 -2.31
N PHE A 98 3.14 -7.39 -2.72
CA PHE A 98 3.49 -7.14 -4.12
C PHE A 98 3.10 -8.28 -5.06
N SER A 99 3.05 -9.53 -4.62
CA SER A 99 2.55 -10.64 -5.46
C SER A 99 1.03 -10.59 -5.65
N LYS A 100 0.27 -10.33 -4.58
CA LYS A 100 -1.21 -10.33 -4.62
C LYS A 100 -1.83 -9.01 -5.08
N VAL A 101 -1.36 -7.89 -4.53
CA VAL A 101 -1.95 -6.55 -4.71
C VAL A 101 -1.20 -5.78 -5.80
N GLY A 102 0.13 -5.76 -5.69
CA GLY A 102 1.02 -4.93 -6.50
C GLY A 102 0.90 -3.44 -6.20
N SER A 103 1.55 -2.62 -7.02
CA SER A 103 1.48 -1.16 -6.93
C SER A 103 1.53 -0.54 -8.33
N SER A 104 0.83 0.58 -8.51
CA SER A 104 0.96 1.47 -9.67
C SER A 104 1.71 2.75 -9.32
N ASN A 105 2.07 2.95 -8.05
CA ASN A 105 2.85 4.08 -7.60
C ASN A 105 4.35 3.81 -7.80
N LEU A 106 4.97 4.49 -8.76
CA LEU A 106 6.38 4.29 -9.12
C LEU A 106 7.34 4.47 -7.93
N ARG A 107 7.03 5.36 -6.99
CA ARG A 107 7.81 5.52 -5.75
C ARG A 107 7.80 4.25 -4.90
N HIS A 108 6.65 3.61 -4.77
CA HIS A 108 6.50 2.36 -4.03
C HIS A 108 7.24 1.22 -4.72
N ILE A 109 7.08 1.12 -6.05
CA ILE A 109 7.73 0.11 -6.88
C ILE A 109 9.25 0.20 -6.78
N VAL A 110 9.84 1.39 -6.97
CA VAL A 110 11.30 1.58 -6.86
C VAL A 110 11.81 1.16 -5.48
N ARG A 111 11.18 1.63 -4.40
CA ARG A 111 11.65 1.36 -3.04
C ARG A 111 11.56 -0.12 -2.69
N PHE A 112 10.51 -0.79 -3.14
CA PHE A 112 10.36 -2.22 -2.96
C PHE A 112 11.37 -3.02 -3.81
N TYR A 113 11.48 -2.71 -5.10
CA TYR A 113 12.32 -3.47 -6.01
C TYR A 113 13.81 -3.36 -5.67
N GLU A 114 14.28 -2.18 -5.25
CA GLU A 114 15.65 -1.98 -4.79
C GLU A 114 15.92 -2.70 -3.47
N ARG A 115 14.91 -2.78 -2.59
CA ARG A 115 14.99 -3.60 -1.39
C ARG A 115 15.04 -5.08 -1.70
N LEU A 116 14.25 -5.54 -2.67
CA LEU A 116 14.18 -6.93 -3.10
C LEU A 116 15.49 -7.38 -3.78
N SER A 117 16.01 -6.58 -4.70
CA SER A 117 17.13 -6.96 -5.56
C SER A 117 18.49 -6.69 -4.94
N ASN A 118 18.62 -5.59 -4.20
CA ASN A 118 19.92 -5.07 -3.75
C ASN A 118 20.02 -5.00 -2.21
N ASN A 119 19.00 -5.50 -1.49
CA ASN A 119 18.89 -5.36 -0.03
C ASN A 119 18.95 -3.87 0.41
N ASN A 120 18.72 -2.92 -0.50
CA ASN A 120 18.89 -1.49 -0.27
C ASN A 120 17.57 -0.82 0.13
N THR A 121 17.61 0.13 1.05
CA THR A 121 16.42 0.90 1.46
C THR A 121 16.57 2.37 1.09
N ILE A 122 15.74 2.85 0.17
CA ILE A 122 15.87 4.19 -0.40
C ILE A 122 14.94 5.17 0.31
N TYR A 123 15.43 6.38 0.59
CA TYR A 123 14.58 7.47 1.07
C TYR A 123 13.71 8.03 -0.05
N GLN A 124 12.56 8.59 0.31
CA GLN A 124 11.65 9.17 -0.67
C GLN A 124 12.28 10.27 -1.53
N LYS A 125 13.19 11.09 -0.97
CA LYS A 125 13.87 12.14 -1.76
C LYS A 125 14.83 11.59 -2.81
N ASP A 126 15.29 10.35 -2.64
CA ASP A 126 16.34 9.75 -3.46
C ASP A 126 15.78 8.80 -4.53
N VAL A 127 14.45 8.68 -4.68
CA VAL A 127 13.85 7.78 -5.69
C VAL A 127 13.82 8.36 -7.10
N VAL A 128 13.80 9.69 -7.26
CA VAL A 128 13.62 10.34 -8.57
C VAL A 128 14.66 9.91 -9.62
N PRO A 129 15.97 9.80 -9.29
CA PRO A 129 16.97 9.32 -10.25
C PRO A 129 16.68 7.92 -10.82
N TYR A 130 15.97 7.07 -10.07
CA TYR A 130 15.66 5.70 -10.50
C TYR A 130 14.63 5.68 -11.62
N TYR A 131 13.74 6.68 -11.72
CA TYR A 131 12.68 6.71 -12.73
C TYR A 131 13.22 6.74 -14.16
N GLN A 132 14.49 7.12 -14.34
CA GLN A 132 15.14 7.17 -15.65
C GLN A 132 15.77 5.83 -16.06
N LYS A 133 15.89 4.84 -15.16
CA LYS A 133 16.46 3.54 -15.53
C LYS A 133 15.49 2.81 -16.47
N PRO A 134 15.98 2.13 -17.52
CA PRO A 134 15.12 1.46 -18.52
C PRO A 134 14.06 0.54 -17.89
N PHE A 135 14.46 -0.26 -16.89
CA PHE A 135 13.55 -1.14 -16.16
C PHE A 135 12.30 -0.43 -15.63
N TYR A 136 12.42 0.79 -15.10
CA TYR A 136 11.30 1.52 -14.51
C TYR A 136 10.46 2.31 -15.53
N ARG A 137 11.01 2.58 -16.72
CA ARG A 137 10.29 3.25 -17.81
C ARG A 137 9.32 2.31 -18.53
N ASP A 138 9.71 1.06 -18.68
CA ASP A 138 8.97 0.05 -19.45
C ASP A 138 8.13 -0.88 -18.54
N LEU A 139 7.78 -0.41 -17.34
CA LEU A 139 6.99 -1.17 -16.38
C LEU A 139 5.56 -1.40 -16.87
N VAL A 140 5.12 -2.66 -16.82
CA VAL A 140 3.70 -3.00 -16.88
C VAL A 140 3.08 -2.76 -15.50
N LEU A 141 2.00 -1.99 -15.46
CA LEU A 141 1.27 -1.67 -14.23
C LEU A 141 -0.05 -2.46 -14.13
N PRO A 142 -0.50 -2.84 -12.91
CA PRO A 142 0.23 -2.71 -11.65
C PRO A 142 1.44 -3.65 -11.60
N PHE A 143 2.56 -3.15 -11.10
CA PHE A 143 3.74 -3.98 -10.91
C PHE A 143 3.46 -5.03 -9.82
N ARG A 144 3.65 -6.30 -10.17
CA ARG A 144 3.53 -7.45 -9.28
C ARG A 144 4.77 -8.33 -9.39
N THR A 145 5.14 -8.98 -8.30
CA THR A 145 6.12 -10.06 -8.34
C THR A 145 5.43 -11.38 -8.69
N ALA A 146 6.16 -12.31 -9.29
CA ALA A 146 5.70 -13.69 -9.41
C ALA A 146 5.33 -14.25 -8.02
N SER A 147 4.28 -15.07 -7.99
CA SER A 147 3.84 -15.77 -6.78
C SER A 147 4.68 -17.00 -6.50
#